data_AF-V4RI91-F1
#
_entry.id   AF-V4RI91-F1
#
_cell.length_a   1.000
_cell.length_b   1.000
_cell.length_c   1.000
_cell.angle_alpha   90.00
_cell.angle_beta   90.00
_cell.angle_gamma   90.00
#
_symmetry.space_group_name_H-M   'P 1'
#
loop_
_entity.id
_entity.type
_entity.pdbx_description
1 polymer ?
#
loop_
_entity_poly.entity_id
_entity_poly.type
_entity_poly.pdbx_seq_one_letter_code
_entity_poly.pdbx_strand_id
1 'polypeptide(L)' 'DLAFGSIVYWLQVIEDVVGVKLFESHKFPRLHAWLENFKQVPIIEENLPNQDEMLVVFKRRREQLVASA' A
#
# COMPACT_ATOMS: atom_id res chain seq x y z
N ASP A 1 -1.92 8.46 13.12
CA ASP A 1 -0.85 7.94 12.24
C ASP A 1 -0.98 6.45 11.96
N LEU A 2 -0.91 5.57 12.96
CA LEU A 2 -0.92 4.10 12.75
C LEU A 2 -2.11 3.57 11.94
N ALA A 3 -3.34 3.98 12.26
CA ALA A 3 -4.54 3.51 11.54
C ALA A 3 -4.54 3.91 10.06
N PHE A 4 -4.20 5.17 9.76
CA PHE A 4 -4.13 5.64 8.38
C PHE A 4 -2.88 5.11 7.67
N GLY A 5 -1.76 4.97 8.37
CA GLY A 5 -0.48 4.60 7.78
C GLY A 5 -0.51 3.17 7.29
N SER A 6 -1.15 2.28 8.06
CA SER A 6 -1.46 0.93 7.60
C SER A 6 -2.39 0.96 6.39
N ILE A 7 -3.53 1.66 6.43
CA ILE A 7 -4.46 1.69 5.28
C ILE A 7 -3.78 2.17 4.00
N VAL A 8 -3.06 3.30 4.06
CA VAL A 8 -2.45 3.91 2.88
C VAL A 8 -1.29 3.07 2.34
N TYR A 9 -0.50 2.42 3.21
CA TYR A 9 0.56 1.51 2.77
C TYR A 9 0.00 0.33 1.95
N TRP A 10 -1.08 -0.29 2.43
CA TRP A 10 -1.71 -1.43 1.74
C TRP A 10 -2.46 -0.99 0.47
N LEU A 11 -2.99 0.23 0.46
CA LEU A 11 -3.62 0.82 -0.72
C LEU A 11 -2.65 0.90 -1.90
N GLN A 12 -1.39 1.29 -1.68
CA GLN A 12 -0.38 1.34 -2.75
C GLN A 12 -0.16 -0.03 -3.40
N VAL A 13 -0.12 -1.10 -2.59
CA VAL A 13 0.02 -2.48 -3.10
C VAL A 13 -1.22 -2.90 -3.91
N ILE A 14 -2.41 -2.59 -3.39
CA ILE A 14 -3.67 -2.94 -4.07
C ILE A 14 -3.78 -2.23 -5.41
N GLU A 15 -3.44 -0.94 -5.48
CA GLU A 15 -3.41 -0.15 -6.70
C GLU A 15 -2.59 -0.80 -7.82
N ASP A 16 -1.37 -1.24 -7.48
CA ASP A 16 -0.49 -1.94 -8.41
C ASP A 16 -1.05 -3.31 -8.82
N VAL A 17 -1.67 -4.03 -7.89
CA VAL A 17 -2.30 -5.33 -8.15
C VAL A 17 -3.51 -5.19 -9.07
N VAL A 18 -4.34 -4.15 -8.92
CA VAL A 18 -5.53 -3.94 -9.75
C VAL A 18 -5.27 -3.14 -11.02
N GLY A 19 -4.14 -2.45 -11.12
CA GLY A 19 -3.78 -1.59 -12.25
C GLY A 19 -4.50 -0.24 -12.24
N VAL A 20 -4.85 0.28 -11.06
CA VAL A 20 -5.55 1.57 -10.88
C VAL A 20 -4.71 2.46 -9.98
N LYS A 21 -4.63 3.75 -10.29
CA LYS A 21 -3.96 4.74 -9.43
C LYS A 21 -5.01 5.65 -8.79
N LEU A 22 -5.13 5.57 -7.46
CA LEU A 22 -6.02 6.40 -6.65
C LEU A 22 -5.21 7.41 -5.83
N PHE A 23 -4.16 6.95 -5.18
CA PHE A 23 -3.30 7.72 -4.29
C PHE A 23 -2.13 8.36 -5.04
N GLU A 24 -2.46 9.35 -5.86
CA GLU A 24 -1.49 10.06 -6.69
C GLU A 24 -0.94 11.31 -5.97
N SER A 25 0.38 11.50 -6.01
CA SER A 25 1.08 12.61 -5.34
C SER A 25 0.57 14.00 -5.74
N HIS A 26 0.18 14.18 -7.01
CA HIS A 26 -0.35 15.47 -7.49
C HIS A 26 -1.78 15.76 -7.00
N LYS A 27 -2.58 14.72 -6.70
CA LYS A 27 -3.95 14.85 -6.17
C LYS A 27 -3.93 15.02 -4.65
N PHE A 28 -2.99 14.34 -3.98
CA PHE A 28 -2.90 14.32 -2.51
C PHE A 28 -1.49 14.64 -2.00
N PRO A 29 -0.93 15.83 -2.32
CA PRO A 29 0.49 16.13 -2.05
C PRO A 29 0.85 16.07 -0.57
N ARG A 30 -0.02 16.57 0.31
CA ARG A 30 0.21 16.53 1.76
C ARG A 30 0.14 15.13 2.33
N LEU A 31 -0.80 14.31 1.86
CA LEU A 31 -0.96 12.93 2.33
C LEU A 31 0.20 12.06 1.83
N HIS A 32 0.68 12.30 0.60
CA HIS A 32 1.88 11.64 0.09
C HIS A 32 3.12 11.99 0.92
N ALA A 33 3.35 13.27 1.21
CA ALA A 33 4.46 13.68 2.06
C ALA A 33 4.36 13.08 3.48
N TRP A 34 3.16 13.05 4.04
CA TRP A 34 2.91 12.42 5.34
C TRP A 34 3.22 10.92 5.30
N LEU A 35 2.85 10.19 4.25
CA LEU A 35 3.15 8.76 4.13
C LEU A 35 4.65 8.50 4.03
N GLU A 36 5.39 9.29 3.25
CA GLU A 36 6.84 9.17 3.16
C GLU A 36 7.51 9.38 4.54
N ASN A 37 7.04 10.38 5.29
CA ASN A 37 7.51 10.60 6.66
C ASN A 37 7.12 9.46 7.61
N PHE A 38 5.90 8.92 7.48
CA PHE A 38 5.42 7.82 8.29
C PHE A 38 6.28 6.56 8.11
N LYS A 39 6.64 6.23 6.87
CA LYS A 39 7.49 5.07 6.55
C LYS A 39 8.92 5.18 7.10
N GLN A 40 9.43 6.40 7.29
CA GLN A 40 10.79 6.67 7.78
C GLN A 40 10.92 6.68 9.31
N VAL A 41 9.82 6.51 10.05
CA VAL A 41 9.90 6.36 11.50
C VAL A 41 10.57 5.01 11.79
N PRO A 42 11.66 4.93 12.59
CA PRO A 42 12.48 3.71 12.68
C PRO A 42 11.69 2.45 13.04
N ILE A 43 10.83 2.53 14.07
CA ILE A 43 10.02 1.38 14.47
C ILE A 43 8.98 0.97 13.41
N ILE A 44 8.55 1.91 12.57
CA ILE A 44 7.65 1.62 11.45
C ILE A 44 8.45 0.97 10.33
N GLU A 45 9.56 1.59 9.91
CA GLU A 45 10.43 1.08 8.83
C GLU A 45 10.86 -0.37 9.09
N GLU A 46 11.30 -0.67 10.31
CA GLU A 46 11.74 -2.01 10.73
C GLU A 46 10.60 -3.06 10.75
N ASN A 47 9.34 -2.62 10.82
CA ASN A 47 8.17 -3.50 10.94
C ASN A 47 7.24 -3.46 9.71
N LEU A 48 7.55 -2.65 8.70
CA LEU A 48 6.77 -2.61 7.47
C LEU A 48 6.98 -3.90 6.67
N PRO A 49 5.91 -4.57 6.20
CA PRO A 49 6.05 -5.79 5.43
C PRO A 49 6.65 -5.46 4.05
N ASN A 50 7.53 -6.32 3.54
CA ASN A 50 8.20 -6.09 2.26
C ASN A 50 7.17 -5.90 1.12
N GLN A 51 7.27 -4.78 0.39
CA GLN A 51 6.26 -4.41 -0.61
C GLN A 51 6.17 -5.41 -1.78
N ASP A 52 7.28 -6.02 -2.20
CA ASP A 52 7.29 -7.01 -3.28
C ASP A 52 6.64 -8.33 -2.85
N GLU A 53 6.91 -8.79 -1.62
CA GLU A 53 6.24 -9.96 -1.05
C GLU A 53 4.73 -9.72 -0.96
N MET A 54 4.34 -8.52 -0.51
CA MET A 54 2.95 -8.10 -0.46
C MET A 54 2.30 -8.12 -1.85
N LEU A 55 2.97 -7.60 -2.88
CA LEU A 55 2.47 -7.66 -4.25
C LEU A 55 2.21 -9.09 -4.72
N VAL A 56 3.10 -10.04 -4.41
CA VAL A 56 2.91 -11.46 -4.76
C VAL A 56 1.69 -12.04 -4.06
N VAL A 57 1.54 -11.81 -2.75
CA VAL A 57 0.40 -12.30 -1.95
C VAL A 57 -0.91 -11.73 -2.48
N PHE A 58 -0.97 -10.43 -2.73
CA PHE A 58 -2.18 -9.76 -3.20
C PHE A 58 -2.56 -10.13 -4.63
N LYS A 59 -1.59 -10.34 -5.53
CA LYS A 59 -1.85 -10.86 -6.88
C LYS A 59 -2.51 -12.24 -6.82
N ARG A 60 -1.94 -13.17 -6.04
CA ARG A 60 -2.53 -14.50 -5.82
C ARG A 60 -3.94 -14.40 -5.22
N ARG A 61 -4.13 -13.53 -4.23
CA ARG A 61 -5.44 -13.33 -3.60
C ARG A 61 -6.47 -12.81 -4.60
N ARG A 62 -6.09 -11.87 -5.47
CA ARG A 62 -6.95 -11.35 -6.54
C ARG A 62 -7.34 -12.46 -7.51
N GLU A 63 -6.39 -13.28 -7.97
CA GLU A 63 -6.66 -14.40 -8.88
C GLU A 63 -7.67 -15.38 -8.28
N GLN A 64 -7.52 -15.73 -7.00
CA GLN A 64 -8.47 -16.60 -6.29
C GLN A 64 -9.87 -15.99 -6.22
N LEU A 65 -9.98 -14.69 -5.88
CA LEU A 65 -11.26 -14.00 -5.81
C LEU A 65 -11.95 -13.91 -7.17
N VAL A 66 -11.19 -13.65 -8.24
CA VAL A 66 -11.71 -13.59 -9.61
C VAL A 66 -12.14 -14.98 -10.09
N ALA A 67 -11.40 -16.03 -9.75
CA ALA A 67 -11.75 -17.40 -10.12
C ALA A 67 -12.98 -17.94 -9.36
N SER A 68 -13.31 -17.37 -8.20
CA SER A 68 -14.49 -17.75 -7.39
C SER A 68 -15.75 -16.90 -7.67
N ALA A 69 -15.67 -15.93 -8.59
CA ALA A 69 -16.77 -15.06 -8.98
C ALA A 69 -17.48 -15.60 -10.23
#